data_AF-A0A7I7Q189-F1
#
_entry.id   AF-A0A7I7Q189-F1
#
_cell.length_a   1.000
_cell.length_b   1.000
_cell.length_c   1.000
_cell.angle_alpha   90.00
_cell.angle_beta   90.00
_cell.angle_gamma   90.00
#
_symmetry.space_group_name_H-M   'P 1'
#
loop_
_entity.id
_entity.type
_entity.pdbx_description
1 polymer ?
#
loop_
_entity_poly.entity_id
_entity_poly.type
_entity_poly.pdbx_seq_one_letter_code
_entity_poly.pdbx_strand_id
1 'polypeptide(L)'
;MGTTSALAVGGFLLSKWQPTTIDETRIATVTESLIFTKVITSIMAGRTMLPFGHPHLEVCDDHHPNISVCDCVVVNGNSIGSKNCIERAQSGNKIRSAFSTVNINANFAVLSCPAGAPWANCLDVECEIDPVNPARAKCQCVTVKTGPSITFGGGCDTATCTSTIWSAATPDMYQAGMRQLRTAMDRVGKPVTFPKPCPAPK
;
A
#
# COMPACT_ATOMS: atom_id res chain seq x y z
N MET A 1 -34.47 -26.00 50.87
CA MET A 1 -34.25 -24.64 51.41
C MET A 1 -33.11 -24.06 50.57
N GLY A 2 -33.35 -23.29 49.49
CA GLY A 2 -33.76 -21.87 49.49
C GLY A 2 -32.65 -21.02 50.14
N THR A 3 -31.98 -20.04 49.53
CA THR A 3 -32.29 -19.08 48.46
C THR A 3 -31.02 -18.37 47.94
N THR A 4 -31.23 -17.61 46.87
CA THR A 4 -30.44 -16.86 45.88
C THR A 4 -29.57 -15.66 46.34
N SER A 5 -28.58 -15.31 45.49
CA SER A 5 -28.16 -13.96 45.01
C SER A 5 -26.84 -13.29 45.47
N ALA A 6 -25.86 -13.36 44.55
CA ALA A 6 -25.05 -12.32 43.88
C ALA A 6 -24.51 -11.04 44.60
N LEU A 7 -23.21 -10.78 44.40
CA LEU A 7 -22.66 -9.50 43.88
C LEU A 7 -21.20 -9.69 43.40
N ALA A 8 -20.93 -9.19 42.19
CA ALA A 8 -19.65 -9.23 41.46
C ALA A 8 -18.97 -7.85 41.49
N VAL A 9 -17.63 -7.79 41.47
CA VAL A 9 -16.73 -6.84 40.75
C VAL A 9 -15.31 -7.41 40.97
N GLY A 10 -14.37 -7.56 40.04
CA GLY A 10 -14.25 -7.23 38.63
C GLY A 10 -12.89 -7.77 38.15
N GLY A 11 -12.85 -8.32 36.94
CA GLY A 11 -11.67 -9.00 36.39
C GLY A 11 -10.64 -8.04 35.80
N PHE A 12 -9.36 -8.35 36.02
CA PHE A 12 -8.25 -7.94 35.16
C PHE A 12 -7.64 -9.24 34.59
N LEU A 13 -8.12 -9.65 33.42
CA LEU A 13 -7.51 -10.72 32.65
C LEU A 13 -6.32 -10.13 31.90
N LEU A 14 -5.12 -10.44 32.39
CA LEU A 14 -3.88 -10.45 31.63
C LEU A 14 -4.03 -11.49 30.50
N SER A 15 -4.59 -11.09 29.36
CA SER A 15 -4.55 -11.90 28.15
C SER A 15 -3.15 -11.81 27.55
N LYS A 16 -2.38 -12.87 27.79
CA LYS A 16 -1.16 -13.22 27.07
C LYS A 16 -1.38 -13.02 25.57
N TRP A 17 -0.70 -12.05 24.97
CA TRP A 17 -0.50 -12.00 23.53
C TRP A 17 0.45 -13.13 23.15
N GLN A 18 -0.13 -14.31 22.89
CA GLN A 18 0.54 -15.35 22.13
C GLN A 18 0.41 -14.96 20.65
N PRO A 19 1.50 -15.00 19.86
CA PRO A 19 1.39 -14.84 18.42
C PRO A 19 0.53 -15.98 17.90
N THR A 20 -0.68 -15.69 17.45
CA THR A 20 -1.44 -16.63 16.63
C THR A 20 -0.56 -16.95 15.44
N THR A 21 -0.13 -18.21 15.40
CA THR A 21 0.49 -18.90 14.27
C THR A 21 0.01 -18.31 12.96
N ILE A 22 0.96 -17.84 12.16
CA ILE A 22 0.78 -17.59 10.73
C ILE A 22 0.11 -18.86 10.19
N ASP A 23 -1.12 -18.71 9.69
CA ASP A 23 -1.87 -19.81 9.08
C ASP A 23 -1.08 -20.31 7.87
N GLU A 24 -0.26 -21.34 8.10
CA GLU A 24 0.59 -22.04 7.12
C GLU A 24 -0.22 -22.49 5.90
N THR A 25 -1.54 -22.61 6.06
CA THR A 25 -2.49 -23.05 5.03
C THR A 25 -2.80 -22.00 3.95
N ARG A 26 -2.43 -20.71 4.13
CA ARG A 26 -2.61 -19.66 3.09
C ARG A 26 -1.35 -19.31 2.32
N ILE A 27 -0.22 -19.93 2.64
CA ILE A 27 1.03 -19.86 1.88
C ILE A 27 0.97 -20.78 0.63
N ALA A 28 0.05 -21.75 0.63
CA ALA A 28 -0.16 -22.67 -0.48
C ALA A 28 -1.10 -22.11 -1.55
N THR A 29 -0.59 -21.25 -2.42
CA THR A 29 -0.90 -21.37 -3.86
C THR A 29 0.21 -20.87 -4.76
N VAL A 30 1.48 -20.95 -4.34
CA VAL A 30 2.62 -20.95 -5.28
C VAL A 30 3.78 -21.80 -4.73
N THR A 31 3.49 -23.03 -4.33
CA THR A 31 4.54 -24.05 -4.16
C THR A 31 4.01 -25.35 -4.70
N GLU A 32 4.11 -25.52 -6.02
CA GLU A 32 4.46 -26.79 -6.68
C GLU A 32 4.51 -26.57 -8.18
N SER A 33 5.69 -26.21 -8.69
CA SER A 33 6.29 -26.78 -9.91
C SER A 33 7.32 -25.83 -10.51
N LEU A 34 8.57 -26.30 -10.44
CA LEU A 34 9.58 -26.24 -11.50
C LEU A 34 10.19 -24.87 -11.86
N ILE A 35 11.45 -24.72 -11.44
CA ILE A 35 12.63 -24.43 -12.29
C ILE A 35 12.35 -23.55 -13.54
N PHE A 36 13.07 -22.42 -13.63
CA PHE A 36 13.08 -21.40 -14.70
C PHE A 36 11.99 -20.31 -14.63
N THR A 37 12.37 -19.16 -14.07
CA THR A 37 12.61 -17.89 -14.81
C THR A 37 12.44 -16.71 -13.86
N LYS A 38 13.44 -15.83 -13.85
CA LYS A 38 13.46 -14.54 -13.13
C LYS A 38 12.13 -13.78 -13.31
N VAL A 39 11.74 -13.01 -12.29
CA VAL A 39 10.55 -12.12 -12.23
C VAL A 39 9.26 -12.82 -11.75
N ILE A 40 9.26 -13.30 -10.52
CA ILE A 40 8.01 -13.48 -9.75
C ILE A 40 8.06 -12.52 -8.56
N THR A 41 7.57 -11.31 -8.79
CA THR A 41 7.17 -10.38 -7.73
C THR A 41 6.07 -11.04 -6.90
N SER A 42 6.30 -11.13 -5.61
CA SER A 42 5.38 -11.70 -4.64
C SER A 42 4.14 -10.84 -4.40
N ILE A 43 2.96 -11.43 -4.57
CA ILE A 43 1.72 -10.89 -4.01
C ILE A 43 1.50 -11.57 -2.66
N MET A 44 1.67 -10.78 -1.61
CA MET A 44 1.38 -11.20 -0.24
C MET A 44 -0.04 -10.80 0.11
N ALA A 45 -0.78 -11.71 0.74
CA ALA A 45 -1.85 -11.35 1.67
C ALA A 45 -1.19 -11.14 3.04
N GLY A 46 -1.04 -9.89 3.47
CA GLY A 46 -0.41 -9.52 4.74
C GLY A 46 -0.63 -8.03 5.07
N ARG A 47 0.01 -7.52 6.13
CA ARG A 47 0.10 -6.07 6.36
C ARG A 47 0.87 -5.45 5.19
N THR A 48 0.18 -4.62 4.44
CA THR A 48 0.70 -3.85 3.30
C THR A 48 0.50 -2.38 3.60
N MET A 49 1.26 -1.51 2.97
CA MET A 49 1.00 -0.07 3.08
C MET A 49 0.17 0.37 1.87
N LEU A 50 -0.72 1.34 2.10
CA LEU A 50 -1.28 2.22 1.11
C LEU A 50 -0.32 3.41 0.96
N PRO A 51 0.35 3.51 -0.19
CA PRO A 51 0.81 4.79 -0.70
C PRO A 51 -0.24 5.46 -1.60
N PHE A 52 -1.46 4.91 -1.71
CA PHE A 52 -2.43 5.30 -2.73
C PHE A 52 -3.87 5.28 -2.22
N GLY A 53 -4.65 6.30 -2.61
CA GLY A 53 -6.10 6.42 -2.68
C GLY A 53 -6.92 7.05 -1.55
N HIS A 54 -6.36 7.59 -0.46
CA HIS A 54 -7.17 8.45 0.42
C HIS A 54 -6.86 9.94 0.20
N PRO A 55 -7.87 10.79 -0.12
CA PRO A 55 -7.66 12.21 -0.47
C PRO A 55 -7.04 13.08 0.63
N HIS A 56 -6.83 12.54 1.84
CA HIS A 56 -6.26 13.26 2.99
C HIS A 56 -5.00 12.62 3.58
N LEU A 57 -4.53 11.46 3.09
CA LEU A 57 -3.59 10.60 3.83
C LEU A 57 -2.30 10.23 3.09
N GLU A 58 -2.03 10.84 1.93
CA GLU A 58 -0.87 10.52 1.06
C GLU A 58 -0.12 11.76 0.58
N VAL A 59 -0.32 12.86 1.31
CA VAL A 59 0.43 14.08 1.09
C VAL A 59 1.84 13.86 1.60
N CYS A 60 2.81 14.22 0.77
CA CYS A 60 4.21 14.20 1.16
C CYS A 60 4.70 15.60 1.48
N ASP A 61 5.37 15.74 2.62
CA ASP A 61 6.04 16.96 3.00
C ASP A 61 7.44 17.02 2.37
N ASP A 62 7.82 18.18 1.83
CA ASP A 62 9.15 18.43 1.30
C ASP A 62 10.12 18.77 2.45
N HIS A 63 10.86 17.76 2.91
CA HIS A 63 11.83 17.93 4.00
C HIS A 63 13.26 18.19 3.49
N HIS A 64 13.61 17.64 2.32
CA HIS A 64 14.95 17.69 1.75
C HIS A 64 14.88 17.67 0.21
N PRO A 65 15.88 18.21 -0.50
CA PRO A 65 15.78 18.46 -1.94
C PRO A 65 15.47 17.22 -2.80
N ASN A 66 15.72 16.01 -2.30
CA ASN A 66 15.48 14.75 -3.02
C ASN A 66 14.66 13.73 -2.20
N ILE A 67 14.17 14.10 -1.01
CA ILE A 67 13.41 13.21 -0.13
C ILE A 67 12.13 13.91 0.32
N SER A 68 11.00 13.27 0.03
CA SER A 68 9.70 13.68 0.53
C SER A 68 9.24 12.69 1.59
N VAL A 69 8.80 13.17 2.74
CA VAL A 69 8.25 12.31 3.79
C VAL A 69 6.76 12.19 3.56
N CYS A 70 6.30 11.00 3.20
CA CYS A 70 4.90 10.74 2.95
C CYS A 70 4.28 10.06 4.16
N ASP A 71 3.14 10.58 4.60
CA ASP A 71 2.26 9.81 5.47
C ASP A 71 1.62 8.68 4.65
N CYS A 72 1.57 7.49 5.23
CA CYS A 72 1.00 6.30 4.62
C CYS A 72 0.06 5.60 5.60
N VAL A 73 -0.92 4.88 5.06
CA VAL A 73 -1.82 4.03 5.86
C VAL A 73 -1.34 2.59 5.78
N VAL A 74 -1.25 1.91 6.92
CA VAL A 74 -0.96 0.48 6.98
C VAL A 74 -2.28 -0.28 6.91
N VAL A 75 -2.48 -1.06 5.85
CA VAL A 75 -3.68 -1.88 5.63
C VAL A 75 -3.31 -3.35 5.52
N ASN A 76 -4.31 -4.23 5.48
CA ASN A 76 -4.09 -5.62 5.08
C ASN A 76 -4.65 -5.82 3.67
N GLY A 77 -3.92 -6.51 2.81
CA GLY A 77 -4.42 -6.82 1.46
C GLY A 77 -3.33 -7.21 0.48
N ASN A 78 -3.71 -7.33 -0.79
CA ASN A 78 -2.77 -7.57 -1.88
C ASN A 78 -2.00 -6.28 -2.21
N SER A 79 -0.75 -6.44 -2.64
CA SER A 79 0.09 -5.31 -3.04
C SER A 79 1.21 -5.74 -3.97
N ILE A 80 1.74 -4.78 -4.72
CA ILE A 80 2.70 -4.95 -5.80
C ILE A 80 4.00 -4.23 -5.41
N GLY A 81 5.13 -4.89 -5.59
CA GLY A 81 6.46 -4.35 -5.30
C GLY A 81 7.52 -4.96 -6.23
N SER A 82 8.75 -4.50 -6.19
CA SER A 82 9.87 -5.18 -6.86
C SER A 82 10.55 -6.21 -5.95
N LYS A 83 10.32 -6.11 -4.64
CA LYS A 83 10.93 -6.95 -3.61
C LYS A 83 10.14 -8.23 -3.35
N ASN A 84 10.86 -9.28 -2.94
CA ASN A 84 10.25 -10.57 -2.60
C ASN A 84 9.53 -10.54 -1.24
N CYS A 85 8.76 -11.59 -0.91
CA CYS A 85 8.02 -11.68 0.36
C CYS A 85 8.87 -11.39 1.60
N ILE A 86 10.09 -11.94 1.65
CA ILE A 86 10.96 -11.90 2.83
C ILE A 86 11.49 -10.47 3.01
N GLU A 87 11.92 -9.83 1.92
CA GLU A 87 12.39 -8.44 1.92
C GLU A 87 11.27 -7.43 2.26
N ARG A 88 10.01 -7.82 2.10
CA ARG A 88 8.83 -6.98 2.36
C ARG A 88 8.17 -7.26 3.72
N ALA A 89 8.60 -8.31 4.40
CA ALA A 89 8.07 -8.65 5.71
C ALA A 89 8.33 -7.52 6.71
N GLN A 90 7.35 -7.23 7.56
CA GLN A 90 7.52 -6.30 8.65
C GLN A 90 8.58 -6.82 9.62
N SER A 91 9.47 -5.95 10.08
CA SER A 91 10.48 -6.24 11.11
C SER A 91 10.42 -5.16 12.20
N GLY A 92 9.94 -5.53 13.38
CA GLY A 92 9.69 -4.55 14.45
C GLY A 92 8.69 -3.47 14.02
N ASN A 93 9.08 -2.20 14.12
CA ASN A 93 8.31 -1.04 13.65
C ASN A 93 8.63 -0.66 12.19
N LYS A 94 9.42 -1.45 11.47
CA LYS A 94 9.78 -1.19 10.08
C LYS A 94 8.97 -2.05 9.13
N ILE A 95 8.51 -1.45 8.05
CA ILE A 95 7.78 -2.13 6.97
C ILE A 95 8.22 -1.51 5.64
N ARG A 96 8.21 -2.30 4.58
CA ARG A 96 8.56 -1.82 3.24
C ARG A 96 7.31 -1.48 2.45
N SER A 97 7.27 -0.28 1.87
CA SER A 97 6.14 0.20 1.09
C SER A 97 5.95 -0.61 -0.19
N ALA A 98 4.70 -0.71 -0.59
CA ALA A 98 4.32 -1.40 -1.80
C ALA A 98 3.06 -0.75 -2.35
N PHE A 99 2.85 -0.88 -3.65
CA PHE A 99 1.63 -0.41 -4.28
C PHE A 99 0.44 -1.26 -3.81
N SER A 100 -0.50 -0.67 -3.08
CA SER A 100 -1.71 -1.39 -2.65
C SER A 100 -2.74 -1.49 -3.77
N THR A 101 -3.42 -2.63 -3.83
CA THR A 101 -4.52 -2.85 -4.78
C THR A 101 -5.87 -2.34 -4.30
N VAL A 102 -5.97 -1.73 -3.12
CA VAL A 102 -7.25 -1.31 -2.51
C VAL A 102 -8.03 -0.33 -3.40
N ASN A 103 -7.32 0.56 -4.11
CA ASN A 103 -7.97 1.54 -5.00
C ASN A 103 -8.06 1.06 -6.45
N ILE A 104 -7.67 -0.18 -6.73
CA ILE A 104 -7.86 -0.78 -8.04
C ILE A 104 -9.30 -1.31 -8.11
N ASN A 105 -10.24 -0.37 -8.28
CA ASN A 105 -11.66 -0.65 -8.47
C ASN A 105 -12.35 0.52 -9.20
N ALA A 106 -13.63 0.35 -9.51
CA ALA A 106 -14.39 1.33 -10.31
C ALA A 106 -14.70 2.66 -9.59
N ASN A 107 -14.50 2.76 -8.27
CA ASN A 107 -14.82 3.94 -7.47
C ASN A 107 -13.69 4.98 -7.48
N PHE A 108 -12.50 4.59 -7.95
CA PHE A 108 -11.36 5.48 -8.04
C PHE A 108 -11.06 5.83 -9.49
N ALA A 109 -10.40 6.97 -9.65
CA ALA A 109 -9.89 7.43 -10.93
C ALA A 109 -8.39 7.69 -10.82
N VAL A 110 -7.74 7.75 -11.98
CA VAL A 110 -6.29 7.95 -12.09
C VAL A 110 -6.01 9.34 -12.62
N LEU A 111 -5.34 10.15 -11.81
CA LEU A 111 -4.89 11.48 -12.19
C LEU A 111 -3.50 11.39 -12.85
N SER A 112 -3.38 11.98 -14.04
CA SER A 112 -2.11 12.17 -14.73
C SER A 112 -1.64 13.60 -14.50
N CYS A 113 -0.45 13.75 -13.93
CA CYS A 113 0.18 15.05 -13.74
C CYS A 113 1.23 15.30 -14.85
N PRO A 114 1.31 16.54 -15.38
CA PRO A 114 2.25 16.88 -16.43
C PRO A 114 3.70 16.89 -15.91
N ALA A 115 4.65 16.91 -16.85
CA ALA A 115 6.05 17.12 -16.49
C ALA A 115 6.26 18.48 -15.80
N GLY A 116 7.18 18.51 -14.81
CA GLY A 116 7.49 19.72 -14.03
C GLY A 116 6.73 19.82 -12.70
N ALA A 117 5.72 18.96 -12.49
CA ALA A 117 5.11 18.74 -11.18
C ALA A 117 5.98 17.75 -10.37
N PRO A 118 6.51 18.12 -9.19
CA PRO A 118 7.24 17.20 -8.34
C PRO A 118 6.30 16.13 -7.74
N TRP A 119 6.79 14.91 -7.63
CA TRP A 119 6.06 13.77 -7.05
C TRP A 119 7.01 12.87 -6.27
N ALA A 120 6.47 12.00 -5.41
CA ALA A 120 7.25 11.11 -4.58
C ALA A 120 7.16 9.66 -5.06
N ASN A 121 8.32 9.03 -5.35
CA ASN A 121 8.40 7.60 -5.59
C ASN A 121 8.55 6.87 -4.25
N CYS A 122 7.44 6.32 -3.78
CA CYS A 122 7.36 5.53 -2.55
C CYS A 122 7.41 4.03 -2.80
N LEU A 123 7.80 3.53 -3.97
CA LEU A 123 7.83 2.08 -4.20
C LEU A 123 9.04 1.42 -3.52
N ASP A 124 8.78 0.38 -2.73
CA ASP A 124 9.80 -0.41 -2.03
C ASP A 124 10.73 0.39 -1.12
N VAL A 125 10.30 1.54 -0.57
CA VAL A 125 11.07 2.28 0.43
C VAL A 125 10.78 1.75 1.84
N GLU A 126 11.74 1.90 2.75
CA GLU A 126 11.50 1.57 4.16
C GLU A 126 10.65 2.67 4.81
N CYS A 127 9.67 2.25 5.59
CA CYS A 127 8.80 3.14 6.35
C CYS A 127 8.78 2.72 7.81
N GLU A 128 8.59 3.72 8.66
CA GLU A 128 8.47 3.55 10.10
C GLU A 128 7.00 3.63 10.50
N ILE A 129 6.51 2.56 11.13
CA ILE A 129 5.16 2.49 11.68
C ILE A 129 5.09 3.41 12.89
N ASP A 130 4.04 4.22 12.95
CA ASP A 130 3.78 5.11 14.07
C ASP A 130 3.58 4.26 15.36
N PRO A 131 4.39 4.50 16.41
CA PRO A 131 4.34 3.72 17.64
C PRO A 131 3.03 3.92 18.43
N VAL A 132 2.34 5.03 18.21
CA VAL A 132 1.06 5.38 18.85
C VAL A 132 -0.11 4.89 17.99
N ASN A 133 0.02 4.96 16.66
CA ASN A 133 -1.01 4.51 15.73
C ASN A 133 -0.46 3.52 14.68
N PRO A 134 -0.53 2.20 14.91
CA PRO A 134 0.02 1.21 14.00
C PRO A 134 -0.71 1.10 12.65
N ALA A 135 -1.79 1.84 12.43
CA ALA A 135 -2.45 2.01 11.14
C ALA A 135 -1.78 3.08 10.27
N ARG A 136 -0.73 3.75 10.76
CA ARG A 136 -0.02 4.82 10.08
C ARG A 136 1.47 4.51 10.01
N ALA A 137 2.12 4.99 8.96
CA ALA A 137 3.56 4.92 8.80
C ALA A 137 4.07 6.19 8.11
N LYS A 138 5.33 6.54 8.36
CA LYS A 138 6.05 7.59 7.64
C LYS A 138 7.10 6.95 6.73
N CYS A 139 7.03 7.27 5.46
CA CYS A 139 7.93 6.76 4.43
C CYS A 139 8.84 7.88 3.92
N GLN A 140 10.14 7.62 3.83
CA GLN A 140 11.08 8.52 3.17
C GLN A 140 11.17 8.16 1.69
N CYS A 141 10.40 8.86 0.87
CA CYS A 141 10.27 8.58 -0.55
C CYS A 141 11.20 9.45 -1.39
N VAL A 142 11.61 8.95 -2.55
CA VAL A 142 12.47 9.71 -3.47
C VAL A 142 11.64 10.77 -4.17
N THR A 143 12.00 12.04 -4.03
CA THR A 143 11.37 13.14 -4.77
C THR A 143 11.84 13.11 -6.22
N VAL A 144 10.89 13.05 -7.15
CA VAL A 144 11.13 13.10 -8.58
C VAL A 144 10.59 14.43 -9.11
N LYS A 145 11.47 15.21 -9.74
CA LYS A 145 11.17 16.57 -10.24
C LYS A 145 10.98 16.64 -11.75
N THR A 146 11.20 15.52 -12.44
CA THR A 146 11.22 15.45 -13.90
C THR A 146 10.28 14.37 -14.42
N GLY A 147 9.74 14.62 -15.61
CA GLY A 147 8.81 13.70 -16.26
C GLY A 147 7.38 13.75 -15.70
N PRO A 148 6.42 13.16 -16.43
CA PRO A 148 5.05 13.06 -15.99
C PRO A 148 4.88 12.00 -14.90
N SER A 149 3.78 12.09 -14.15
CA SER A 149 3.45 11.11 -13.12
C SER A 149 1.97 10.72 -13.15
N ILE A 150 1.70 9.57 -12.54
CA ILE A 150 0.37 8.99 -12.41
C ILE A 150 0.12 8.72 -10.93
N THR A 151 -0.99 9.23 -10.41
CA THR A 151 -1.40 9.04 -9.02
C THR A 151 -2.89 8.69 -8.90
N PHE A 152 -3.25 8.04 -7.79
CA PHE A 152 -4.64 7.84 -7.35
C PHE A 152 -5.13 8.94 -6.41
N GLY A 153 -4.23 9.85 -6.01
CA GLY A 153 -4.55 11.05 -5.23
C GLY A 153 -5.17 12.16 -6.07
N GLY A 154 -5.44 13.30 -5.43
CA GLY A 154 -5.90 14.52 -6.10
C GLY A 154 -7.35 14.53 -6.57
N GLY A 155 -8.08 13.42 -6.54
CA GLY A 155 -9.53 13.41 -6.81
C GLY A 155 -9.92 13.96 -8.20
N CYS A 156 -9.06 13.77 -9.20
CA CYS A 156 -9.16 14.37 -10.54
C CYS A 156 -9.04 15.91 -10.62
N ASP A 157 -8.65 16.57 -9.53
CA ASP A 157 -8.29 17.99 -9.56
C ASP A 157 -6.82 18.15 -10.00
N THR A 158 -6.64 18.60 -11.24
CA THR A 158 -5.30 18.81 -11.83
C THR A 158 -4.53 19.95 -11.17
N ALA A 159 -5.19 20.88 -10.46
CA ALA A 159 -4.49 21.92 -9.70
C ALA A 159 -3.64 21.32 -8.57
N THR A 160 -4.02 20.14 -8.07
CA THR A 160 -3.27 19.43 -7.02
C THR A 160 -1.93 18.89 -7.50
N CYS A 161 -1.70 18.81 -8.82
CA CYS A 161 -0.40 18.37 -9.35
C CYS A 161 0.74 19.33 -9.00
N THR A 162 0.47 20.62 -8.80
CA THR A 162 1.50 21.62 -8.47
C THR A 162 1.44 22.10 -7.03
N SER A 163 0.28 22.00 -6.37
CA SER A 163 0.12 22.40 -4.97
C SER A 163 0.43 21.29 -3.95
N THR A 164 0.50 20.03 -4.39
CA THR A 164 0.73 18.87 -3.51
C THR A 164 1.73 17.89 -4.12
N ILE A 165 2.69 17.43 -3.31
CA ILE A 165 3.54 16.29 -3.69
C ILE A 165 2.78 15.01 -3.38
N TRP A 166 2.35 14.32 -4.43
CA TRP A 166 1.69 13.02 -4.30
C TRP A 166 2.70 11.88 -4.38
N SER A 167 2.43 10.81 -3.62
CA SER A 167 2.93 9.49 -3.97
C SER A 167 2.39 9.13 -5.37
N ALA A 168 3.31 8.82 -6.28
CA ALA A 168 2.99 8.59 -7.69
C ALA A 168 3.96 7.59 -8.34
N ALA A 169 3.74 7.33 -9.62
CA ALA A 169 4.60 6.51 -10.45
C ALA A 169 4.76 7.15 -11.83
N THR A 170 5.83 6.81 -12.56
CA THR A 170 5.89 7.14 -13.99
C THR A 170 4.80 6.38 -14.76
N PRO A 171 4.39 6.84 -15.95
CA PRO A 171 3.47 6.08 -16.80
C PRO A 171 3.90 4.64 -17.05
N ASP A 172 5.20 4.40 -17.28
CA ASP A 172 5.73 3.06 -17.50
C ASP A 172 5.66 2.18 -16.25
N MET A 173 6.01 2.74 -15.08
CA MET A 173 5.89 2.04 -13.80
C MET A 173 4.43 1.67 -13.51
N TYR A 174 3.51 2.60 -13.74
CA TYR A 174 2.07 2.35 -13.60
C TYR A 174 1.62 1.20 -14.51
N GLN A 175 1.93 1.26 -15.82
CA GLN A 175 1.54 0.22 -16.77
C GLN A 175 2.17 -1.14 -16.44
N ALA A 176 3.43 -1.17 -16.01
CA ALA A 176 4.09 -2.38 -15.57
C ALA A 176 3.40 -2.98 -14.33
N GLY A 177 3.09 -2.16 -13.33
CA GLY A 177 2.36 -2.57 -12.14
C GLY A 177 0.97 -3.12 -12.46
N MET A 178 0.20 -2.44 -13.33
CA MET A 178 -1.13 -2.91 -13.73
C MET A 178 -1.08 -4.25 -14.49
N ARG A 179 -0.07 -4.46 -15.36
CA ARG A 179 0.17 -5.75 -16.02
C ARG A 179 0.48 -6.85 -15.01
N GLN A 180 1.39 -6.58 -14.06
CA GLN A 180 1.72 -7.53 -13.00
C GLN A 180 0.49 -7.92 -12.18
N LEU A 181 -0.34 -6.95 -11.81
CA LEU A 181 -1.58 -7.21 -11.07
C LEU A 181 -2.52 -8.09 -11.87
N ARG A 182 -2.78 -7.76 -13.14
CA ARG A 182 -3.67 -8.54 -13.99
C ARG A 182 -3.18 -9.99 -14.10
N THR A 183 -1.92 -10.20 -14.47
CA THR A 183 -1.35 -11.55 -14.60
C THR A 183 -1.51 -12.36 -13.31
N ALA A 184 -1.34 -11.75 -12.15
CA ALA A 184 -1.51 -12.46 -10.91
C ALA A 184 -2.96 -12.73 -10.53
N MET A 185 -3.86 -11.78 -10.76
CA MET A 185 -5.28 -11.93 -10.50
C MET A 185 -5.90 -13.01 -11.40
N ASP A 186 -5.44 -13.09 -12.65
CA ASP A 186 -5.79 -14.16 -13.59
C ASP A 186 -5.35 -15.54 -13.06
N ARG A 187 -4.13 -15.65 -12.52
CA ARG A 187 -3.63 -16.92 -11.93
C ARG A 187 -4.45 -17.41 -10.73
N VAL A 188 -5.03 -16.50 -9.96
CA VAL A 188 -5.88 -16.86 -8.80
C VAL A 188 -7.37 -16.85 -9.14
N GLY A 189 -7.74 -16.75 -10.43
CA GLY A 189 -9.12 -16.78 -10.90
C GLY A 189 -9.97 -15.63 -10.39
N LYS A 190 -9.37 -14.49 -10.03
CA LYS A 190 -10.08 -13.32 -9.50
C LYS A 190 -10.16 -12.22 -10.56
N PRO A 191 -11.35 -11.67 -10.85
CA PRO A 191 -11.46 -10.52 -11.73
C PRO A 191 -10.82 -9.28 -11.08
N VAL A 192 -10.27 -8.40 -11.93
CA VAL A 192 -9.75 -7.10 -11.51
C VAL A 192 -10.32 -6.00 -12.40
N THR A 193 -10.88 -4.98 -11.77
CA THR A 193 -11.42 -3.79 -12.44
C THR A 193 -10.46 -2.63 -12.24
N PHE A 194 -9.88 -2.14 -13.33
CA PHE A 194 -8.94 -1.03 -13.25
C PHE A 194 -9.66 0.32 -13.23
N PRO A 195 -9.19 1.26 -12.39
CA PRO A 195 -9.65 2.64 -12.36
C PRO A 195 -9.59 3.29 -13.74
N LYS A 196 -10.56 4.16 -14.03
CA LYS A 196 -10.57 4.94 -15.27
C LYS A 196 -9.61 6.13 -15.14
N PRO A 197 -9.00 6.61 -16.24
CA PRO A 197 -8.33 7.90 -16.24
C PRO A 197 -9.31 9.02 -15.84
N CYS A 198 -8.82 10.01 -15.12
CA CYS A 198 -9.56 11.25 -14.91
C CYS A 198 -9.94 11.89 -16.25
N PRO A 199 -11.09 12.59 -16.33
CA PRO A 199 -11.46 13.34 -17.52
C PRO A 199 -10.36 14.35 -17.88
N ALA A 200 -10.18 14.61 -19.17
CA ALA A 200 -9.30 15.68 -19.60
C ALA A 200 -9.75 17.01 -18.96
N PRO A 201 -8.82 17.87 -18.50
CA PRO A 201 -9.18 19.21 -18.03
C PRO A 201 -9.95 19.94 -19.13
N LYS A 202 -11.08 20.54 -18.76
CA LYS A 202 -11.92 21.34 -19.66
C LYS A 202 -11.26 22.68 -19.98
#